data_AF-A0A3B3YNS0-F1
#
_entry.id   AF-A0A3B3YNS0-F1
#
_cell.length_a   1.000
_cell.length_b   1.000
_cell.length_c   1.000
_cell.angle_alpha   90.00
_cell.angle_beta   90.00
_cell.angle_gamma   90.00
#
_symmetry.space_group_name_H-M   'P 1'
#
loop_
_entity.id
_entity.type
_entity.pdbx_description
1 polymer ?
#
loop_
_entity_poly.entity_id
_entity_poly.type
_entity_poly.pdbx_seq_one_letter_code
_entity_poly.pdbx_strand_id
1 'polypeptide(L)'
;MWSLGTTVTLPAFTVVPELLPVLCQVKMLCVRGLQRLKAIFYLPRSTSHRSLTSAEVLPKDDALLKVENLSRESKKGCMLCNVTVDFKNIQLLSQFVSPHTGRIYGRHITGLCGKKQKEISKAIKKAHSLGFMPVTHKYPEFMKDPRICSIKHLD
;
A
#
# COMPACT_ATOMS: atom_id res chain seq x y z
N MET A 1 48.67 14.26 43.80
CA MET A 1 47.77 15.18 44.55
C MET A 1 46.49 15.35 43.74
N TRP A 2 45.45 14.62 44.13
CA TRP A 2 44.10 14.76 43.58
C TRP A 2 43.42 15.97 44.23
N SER A 3 42.73 16.78 43.44
CA SER A 3 41.74 17.75 43.93
C SER A 3 40.63 17.78 42.88
N LEU A 4 39.54 17.04 43.14
CA LEU A 4 38.22 17.59 43.53
C LEU A 4 37.67 18.50 42.41
N GLY A 5 36.70 18.10 41.58
CA GLY A 5 35.44 17.46 41.93
C GLY A 5 34.34 18.51 42.00
N THR A 6 34.03 19.20 40.89
CA THR A 6 32.89 20.11 40.80
C THR A 6 31.66 19.39 40.28
N THR A 7 30.83 18.98 41.23
CA THR A 7 29.47 18.49 41.05
C THR A 7 28.60 19.66 40.58
N VAL A 8 28.10 19.60 39.34
CA VAL A 8 27.06 20.53 38.88
C VAL A 8 25.72 20.00 39.36
N THR A 9 25.15 20.68 40.35
CA THR A 9 23.78 20.54 40.83
C THR A 9 22.81 21.08 39.76
N LEU A 10 22.06 20.18 39.11
CA LEU A 10 20.94 20.56 38.26
C LEU A 10 19.67 20.73 39.12
N PRO A 11 18.93 21.84 38.96
CA PRO A 11 17.70 22.07 39.71
C PRO A 11 16.57 21.16 39.20
N ALA A 12 15.86 20.59 40.17
CA ALA A 12 14.55 20.01 39.98
C ALA A 12 13.61 21.09 39.40
N PHE A 13 13.29 20.96 38.11
CA PHE A 13 12.16 21.65 37.50
C PHE A 13 11.07 20.62 37.24
N THR A 14 10.07 20.72 38.10
CA THR A 14 8.72 20.19 38.00
C THR A 14 8.07 20.64 36.69
N VAL A 15 7.67 19.69 35.84
CA VAL A 15 6.67 19.93 34.78
C VAL A 15 5.63 18.83 34.82
N VAL A 16 4.57 19.13 35.57
CA VAL A 16 3.14 18.94 35.27
C VAL A 16 2.77 17.87 34.23
N PRO A 17 2.10 16.79 34.65
CA PRO A 17 1.39 15.88 33.77
C PRO A 17 -0.11 16.18 33.86
N GLU A 18 -0.69 16.93 32.92
CA GLU A 18 -2.15 16.97 32.81
C GLU A 18 -2.67 17.55 31.49
N LEU A 19 -3.83 17.03 31.10
CA LEU A 19 -4.81 17.60 30.16
C LEU A 19 -4.51 17.54 28.66
N LEU A 20 -4.89 16.40 28.06
CA LEU A 20 -5.74 16.38 26.85
C LEU A 20 -6.27 14.97 26.52
N PRO A 21 -7.45 14.58 27.03
CA PRO A 21 -8.25 13.53 26.41
C PRO A 21 -9.69 14.01 26.19
N VAL A 22 -9.95 14.83 25.17
CA VAL A 22 -11.34 15.17 24.78
C VAL A 22 -11.37 15.63 23.33
N LEU A 23 -11.52 14.68 22.38
CA LEU A 23 -12.14 14.88 21.05
C LEU A 23 -12.14 13.58 20.23
N CYS A 24 -12.81 12.52 20.72
CA CYS A 24 -13.30 11.45 19.83
C CYS A 24 -14.43 10.61 20.47
N GLN A 25 -15.40 11.25 21.13
CA GLN A 25 -16.66 10.61 21.51
C GLN A 25 -17.83 11.52 21.15
N VAL A 26 -18.20 11.56 19.87
CA VAL A 26 -19.58 11.90 19.45
C VAL A 26 -19.92 11.16 18.15
N LYS A 27 -20.31 9.87 18.23
CA LYS A 27 -21.18 9.25 17.22
C LYS A 27 -21.74 7.88 17.65
N MET A 28 -22.43 7.82 18.79
CA MET A 28 -23.34 6.70 19.10
C MET A 28 -24.62 7.27 19.72
N LEU A 29 -25.76 6.85 19.15
CA LEU A 29 -27.16 7.23 19.39
C LEU A 29 -27.66 8.53 18.73
N CYS A 30 -28.11 8.39 17.48
CA CYS A 30 -29.41 8.96 17.10
C CYS A 30 -30.17 7.92 16.26
N VAL A 31 -31.03 7.19 16.98
CA VAL A 31 -32.40 6.79 16.61
C VAL A 31 -32.64 6.18 15.22
N ARG A 32 -32.93 4.88 15.27
CA ARG A 32 -33.79 4.10 14.37
C ARG A 32 -34.92 4.95 13.75
N GLY A 33 -34.87 5.22 12.44
CA GLY A 33 -35.98 5.96 11.83
C GLY A 33 -35.83 6.40 10.38
N LEU A 34 -35.22 5.62 9.48
CA LEU A 34 -35.35 5.84 8.04
C LEU A 34 -35.22 4.50 7.28
N GLN A 35 -36.21 3.64 7.49
CA GLN A 35 -36.58 2.70 6.43
C GLN A 35 -37.44 3.45 5.41
N ARG A 36 -37.25 3.07 4.15
CA ARG A 36 -38.05 3.36 2.94
C ARG A 36 -37.50 4.48 2.06
N LEU A 37 -37.23 4.09 0.80
CA LEU A 37 -36.95 4.88 -0.40
C LEU A 37 -35.48 5.18 -0.76
N LYS A 38 -34.69 4.12 -0.98
CA LYS A 38 -33.68 4.09 -2.07
C LYS A 38 -33.66 2.71 -2.77
N ALA A 39 -34.84 2.26 -3.20
CA ALA A 39 -34.97 1.25 -4.25
C ALA A 39 -35.02 1.97 -5.62
N ILE A 40 -33.92 2.63 -6.02
CA ILE A 40 -33.82 3.34 -7.32
C ILE A 40 -32.51 3.05 -8.08
N PHE A 41 -31.52 2.33 -7.53
CA PHE A 41 -30.23 2.12 -8.22
C PHE A 41 -29.82 0.66 -8.44
N TYR A 42 -30.78 -0.28 -8.46
CA TYR A 42 -30.60 -1.59 -9.08
C TYR A 42 -31.41 -1.63 -10.38
N LEU A 43 -30.88 -1.02 -11.43
CA LEU A 43 -31.36 -1.22 -12.79
C LEU A 43 -30.33 -2.09 -13.54
N PRO A 44 -30.72 -3.26 -14.05
CA PRO A 44 -29.85 -4.07 -14.90
C PRO A 44 -29.66 -3.38 -16.25
N ARG A 45 -28.40 -3.11 -16.62
CA ARG A 45 -28.03 -2.57 -17.91
C ARG A 45 -28.20 -3.66 -18.99
N SER A 46 -29.41 -3.75 -19.53
CA SER A 46 -29.72 -4.50 -20.74
C SER A 46 -29.30 -3.66 -21.95
N THR A 47 -28.30 -4.13 -22.69
CA THR A 47 -28.04 -3.68 -24.07
C THR A 47 -28.55 -4.76 -25.01
N SER A 48 -29.84 -4.69 -25.34
CA SER A 48 -30.41 -5.42 -26.47
C SER A 48 -30.14 -4.59 -27.73
N HIS A 49 -29.24 -5.05 -28.60
CA HIS A 49 -29.35 -4.69 -30.01
C HIS A 49 -30.15 -5.80 -30.68
N ARG A 50 -31.35 -5.43 -31.10
CA ARG A 50 -32.31 -6.22 -31.85
C ARG A 50 -31.92 -6.12 -33.32
N SER A 51 -31.55 -7.23 -33.95
CA SER A 51 -31.63 -7.37 -35.41
C SER A 51 -32.14 -8.76 -35.73
N LEU A 52 -33.45 -8.84 -35.94
CA LEU A 52 -34.07 -9.85 -36.81
C LEU A 52 -33.71 -9.47 -38.24
N THR A 53 -32.99 -10.34 -38.94
CA THR A 53 -33.10 -10.47 -40.39
C THR A 53 -33.07 -11.96 -40.70
N SER A 54 -34.17 -12.37 -41.33
CA SER A 54 -34.59 -13.61 -41.98
C SER A 54 -33.55 -14.70 -42.28
N ALA A 55 -34.03 -15.96 -42.30
CA ALA A 55 -33.51 -17.05 -43.12
C ALA A 55 -33.23 -16.51 -44.56
N GLU A 56 -32.23 -16.98 -45.30
CA GLU A 56 -32.15 -18.27 -45.99
C GLU A 56 -30.68 -18.58 -46.43
N VAL A 57 -30.33 -19.88 -46.53
CA VAL A 57 -29.39 -20.52 -47.50
C VAL A 57 -27.85 -20.56 -47.22
N LEU A 58 -27.37 -21.80 -47.00
CA LEU A 58 -25.99 -22.37 -47.07
C LEU A 58 -25.51 -22.45 -48.56
N PRO A 59 -24.23 -22.66 -49.00
CA PRO A 59 -22.91 -22.84 -48.36
C PRO A 59 -21.77 -21.94 -48.92
N LYS A 60 -20.67 -21.80 -48.18
CA LYS A 60 -19.29 -21.83 -48.73
C LYS A 60 -18.26 -22.05 -47.63
N ASP A 61 -17.40 -23.03 -47.89
CA ASP A 61 -16.31 -23.49 -47.06
C ASP A 61 -15.15 -22.50 -47.08
N ASP A 62 -15.08 -21.67 -46.06
CA ASP A 62 -13.84 -21.04 -45.65
C ASP A 62 -13.83 -21.04 -44.13
N ALA A 63 -13.36 -22.18 -43.60
CA ALA A 63 -13.05 -22.36 -42.20
C ALA A 63 -12.14 -21.23 -41.75
N LEU A 64 -12.76 -20.19 -41.19
CA LEU A 64 -12.07 -19.08 -40.56
C LEU A 64 -11.34 -19.70 -39.37
N LEU A 65 -10.06 -20.00 -39.56
CA LEU A 65 -9.18 -20.42 -38.50
C LEU A 65 -9.37 -19.42 -37.38
N LYS A 66 -9.89 -19.89 -36.24
CA LYS A 66 -9.88 -19.14 -35.01
C LYS A 66 -8.41 -19.07 -34.64
N VAL A 67 -7.72 -18.07 -35.19
CA VAL A 67 -6.34 -17.78 -34.87
C VAL A 67 -6.39 -17.35 -33.41
N GLU A 68 -6.25 -18.33 -32.52
CA GLU A 68 -5.96 -18.06 -31.14
C GLU A 68 -4.67 -17.25 -31.18
N ASN A 69 -4.77 -15.97 -30.82
CA ASN A 69 -3.69 -14.99 -30.89
C ASN A 69 -2.34 -15.63 -30.57
N LEU A 70 -1.60 -15.95 -31.63
CA LEU A 70 -0.32 -16.64 -31.63
C LEU A 70 0.75 -15.60 -31.27
N SER A 71 0.73 -15.23 -30.00
CA SER A 71 1.83 -14.69 -29.18
C SER A 71 1.17 -14.08 -27.95
N ARG A 72 0.78 -14.92 -27.00
CA ARG A 72 0.57 -14.43 -25.63
C ARG A 72 1.95 -14.10 -25.08
N GLU A 73 2.45 -12.91 -25.39
CA GLU A 73 3.61 -12.34 -24.71
C GLU A 73 3.38 -12.52 -23.20
N SER A 74 4.27 -13.26 -22.55
CA SER A 74 4.11 -13.59 -21.14
C SER A 74 3.97 -12.29 -20.35
N LYS A 75 2.94 -12.18 -19.51
CA LYS A 75 2.67 -10.95 -18.77
C LYS A 75 3.92 -10.59 -17.96
N LYS A 76 4.59 -9.48 -18.32
CA LYS A 76 5.81 -9.04 -17.64
C LYS A 76 5.50 -8.83 -16.17
N GLY A 77 6.15 -9.61 -15.32
CA GLY A 77 5.99 -9.56 -13.87
C GLY A 77 6.66 -8.33 -13.27
N CYS A 78 6.28 -8.01 -12.04
CA CYS A 78 7.02 -7.09 -11.20
C CYS A 78 8.36 -7.67 -10.75
N MET A 79 9.29 -6.80 -10.33
CA MET A 79 10.63 -7.19 -9.83
C MET A 79 10.60 -8.24 -8.70
N LEU A 80 9.54 -8.25 -7.89
CA LEU A 80 9.41 -9.13 -6.71
C LEU A 80 8.39 -10.26 -6.90
N CYS A 81 7.91 -10.50 -8.12
CA CYS A 81 6.78 -11.41 -8.33
C CYS A 81 7.13 -12.88 -7.99
N ASN A 82 8.41 -13.26 -8.09
CA ASN A 82 8.91 -14.60 -7.76
C ASN A 82 9.66 -14.66 -6.41
N VAL A 83 9.71 -13.56 -5.66
CA VAL A 83 10.46 -13.44 -4.40
C VAL A 83 9.49 -13.48 -3.22
N THR A 84 9.81 -14.28 -2.20
CA THR A 84 9.07 -14.33 -0.93
C THR A 84 9.43 -13.12 -0.06
N VAL A 85 8.42 -12.41 0.46
CA VAL A 85 8.64 -11.23 1.29
C VAL A 85 8.38 -11.57 2.76
N ASP A 86 9.43 -11.53 3.57
CA ASP A 86 9.36 -11.72 5.01
C ASP A 86 9.54 -10.41 5.77
N PHE A 87 8.84 -10.29 6.92
CA PHE A 87 8.98 -9.14 7.82
C PHE A 87 10.34 -9.07 8.52
N LYS A 88 11.10 -10.17 8.50
CA LYS A 88 12.45 -10.28 9.08
C LYS A 88 13.52 -9.64 8.20
N ASN A 89 13.28 -9.55 6.89
CA ASN A 89 14.25 -9.05 5.92
C ASN A 89 14.19 -7.52 5.84
N ILE A 90 14.73 -6.85 6.87
CA ILE A 90 14.67 -5.39 7.01
C ILE A 90 15.34 -4.70 5.82
N GLN A 91 16.45 -5.22 5.32
CA GLN A 91 17.17 -4.66 4.18
C GLN A 91 16.26 -4.48 2.95
N LEU A 92 15.51 -5.53 2.58
CA LEU A 92 14.55 -5.48 1.47
C LEU A 92 13.43 -4.47 1.74
N LEU A 93 12.84 -4.51 2.94
CA LEU A 93 11.71 -3.64 3.30
C LEU A 93 12.11 -2.16 3.32
N SER A 94 13.33 -1.86 3.77
CA SER A 94 13.88 -0.51 3.89
C SER A 94 14.05 0.20 2.54
N GLN A 95 14.07 -0.54 1.42
CA GLN A 95 14.13 0.01 0.06
C GLN A 95 12.78 0.60 -0.39
N PHE A 96 11.67 0.18 0.23
CA PHE A 96 10.32 0.64 -0.07
C PHE A 96 9.82 1.75 0.87
N VAL A 97 10.71 2.31 1.68
CA VAL A 97 10.42 3.32 2.69
C VAL A 97 11.24 4.59 2.43
N SER A 98 10.65 5.75 2.72
CA SER A 98 11.33 7.05 2.67
C SER A 98 12.48 7.12 3.68
N PRO A 99 13.70 7.52 3.27
CA PRO A 99 14.86 7.58 4.15
C PRO A 99 14.66 8.51 5.35
N HIS A 100 14.05 9.68 5.11
CA HIS A 100 13.89 10.73 6.14
C HIS A 100 12.54 10.69 6.85
N THR A 101 11.48 10.21 6.18
CA THR A 101 10.11 10.30 6.72
C THR A 101 9.57 8.96 7.21
N GLY A 102 10.21 7.83 6.88
CA GLY A 102 9.69 6.49 7.22
C GLY A 102 8.37 6.13 6.53
N ARG A 103 7.91 6.94 5.57
CA ARG A 103 6.67 6.70 4.80
C ARG A 103 6.87 5.59 3.78
N ILE A 104 5.92 4.65 3.71
CA ILE A 104 5.92 3.56 2.72
C ILE A 104 5.55 4.15 1.35
N TYR A 105 6.36 3.85 0.33
CA TYR A 105 6.09 4.31 -1.04
C TYR A 105 4.86 3.64 -1.65
N GLY A 106 4.13 4.41 -2.45
CA GLY A 106 2.97 3.94 -3.19
C GLY A 106 3.33 3.16 -4.46
N ARG A 107 2.33 2.49 -5.05
CA ARG A 107 2.50 1.67 -6.26
C ARG A 107 3.06 2.44 -7.46
N HIS A 108 2.71 3.72 -7.61
CA HIS A 108 3.18 4.56 -8.71
C HIS A 108 4.69 4.82 -8.68
N ILE A 109 5.32 4.60 -7.52
CA ILE A 109 6.76 4.79 -7.32
C ILE A 109 7.48 3.45 -7.40
N THR A 110 6.98 2.45 -6.66
CA THR A 110 7.63 1.14 -6.54
C THR A 110 7.49 0.27 -7.80
N GLY A 111 6.48 0.54 -8.64
CA GLY A 111 6.22 -0.24 -9.84
C GLY A 111 5.77 -1.69 -9.57
N LEU A 112 5.38 -2.03 -8.33
CA LEU A 112 5.04 -3.40 -7.96
C LEU A 112 3.62 -3.81 -8.38
N CYS A 113 3.43 -5.13 -8.53
CA CYS A 113 2.09 -5.72 -8.65
C CYS A 113 1.28 -5.46 -7.38
N GLY A 114 -0.05 -5.30 -7.50
CA GLY A 114 -0.91 -5.04 -6.35
C GLY A 114 -0.86 -6.12 -5.26
N LYS A 115 -0.59 -7.38 -5.64
CA LYS A 115 -0.38 -8.49 -4.70
C LYS A 115 0.87 -8.26 -3.84
N LYS A 116 2.01 -8.03 -4.48
CA LYS A 116 3.31 -7.81 -3.80
C LYS A 116 3.34 -6.49 -3.03
N GLN A 117 2.73 -5.43 -3.53
CA GLN A 117 2.60 -4.17 -2.79
C GLN A 117 1.85 -4.34 -1.46
N LYS A 118 0.77 -5.14 -1.45
CA LYS A 118 0.04 -5.47 -0.21
C LYS A 118 0.88 -6.33 0.73
N GLU A 119 1.61 -7.30 0.19
CA GLU A 119 2.52 -8.17 0.96
C GLU A 119 3.61 -7.35 1.67
N ILE A 120 4.30 -6.47 0.93
CA ILE A 120 5.28 -5.54 1.48
C ILE A 120 4.67 -4.62 2.54
N SER A 121 3.52 -4.01 2.26
CA SER A 121 2.89 -3.09 3.21
C SER A 121 2.53 -3.79 4.53
N LYS A 122 2.11 -5.07 4.46
CA LYS A 122 1.83 -5.89 5.64
C LYS A 122 3.12 -6.26 6.38
N ALA A 123 4.16 -6.66 5.64
CA ALA A 123 5.46 -7.02 6.22
C ALA A 123 6.11 -5.82 6.94
N ILE A 124 6.10 -4.63 6.34
CA ILE A 124 6.59 -3.39 6.95
C ILE A 124 5.82 -3.07 8.23
N LYS A 125 4.49 -3.07 8.18
CA LYS A 125 3.65 -2.81 9.36
C LYS A 125 3.92 -3.81 10.48
N LYS A 126 4.10 -5.09 10.13
CA LYS A 126 4.45 -6.14 11.10
C LYS A 126 5.85 -5.93 11.68
N ALA A 127 6.83 -5.56 10.87
CA ALA A 127 8.18 -5.23 11.33
C ALA A 127 8.17 -4.02 12.28
N HIS A 128 7.35 -3.00 12.00
CA HIS A 128 7.17 -1.84 12.88
C HIS A 128 6.56 -2.25 14.23
N SER A 129 5.47 -3.03 14.21
CA SER A 129 4.80 -3.46 15.45
C SER A 129 5.67 -4.37 16.32
N LEU A 130 6.57 -5.15 15.71
CA LEU A 130 7.48 -6.04 16.42
C LEU A 130 8.81 -5.36 16.81
N GLY A 131 9.04 -4.12 16.39
CA GLY A 131 10.28 -3.39 16.69
C GLY A 131 11.50 -3.77 15.84
N PHE A 132 11.31 -4.49 14.73
CA PHE A 132 12.39 -4.81 13.79
C PHE A 132 12.78 -3.62 12.89
N MET A 133 11.88 -2.65 12.69
CA MET A 133 12.17 -1.50 11.83
C MET A 133 11.51 -0.21 12.37
N PRO A 134 12.24 0.92 12.42
CA PRO A 134 11.73 2.20 12.87
C PRO A 134 10.65 2.76 11.94
N VAL A 135 9.68 3.45 12.54
CA VAL A 135 8.54 4.05 11.83
C VAL A 135 8.88 5.42 11.24
N THR A 136 9.78 6.16 11.87
CA THR A 136 10.02 7.58 11.59
C THR A 136 11.14 7.84 10.58
N HIS A 137 12.14 6.97 10.52
CA HIS A 137 13.33 7.16 9.69
C HIS A 137 13.87 5.79 9.27
N LYS A 138 14.74 5.75 8.26
CA LYS A 138 15.45 4.54 7.85
C LYS A 138 16.74 4.38 8.67
N TYR A 139 17.16 3.13 8.94
CA TYR A 139 18.45 2.88 9.57
C TYR A 139 19.62 3.43 8.73
N PRO A 140 20.66 4.00 9.36
CA PRO A 140 21.80 4.59 8.65
C PRO A 140 22.57 3.58 7.80
N GLU A 141 22.62 2.31 8.24
CA GLU A 141 23.27 1.21 7.53
C GLU A 141 22.68 0.98 6.14
N PHE A 142 21.35 1.07 6.01
CA PHE A 142 20.64 0.81 4.75
C PHE A 142 20.55 2.06 3.85
N MET A 143 21.06 3.23 4.27
CA MET A 143 21.02 4.45 3.44
C MET A 143 21.88 4.33 2.18
N LYS A 144 22.91 3.47 2.20
CA LYS A 144 23.85 3.27 1.10
C LYS A 144 23.37 2.25 0.05
N ASP A 145 22.24 1.57 0.30
CA ASP A 145 21.69 0.58 -0.61
C ASP A 145 21.24 1.20 -1.95
N PRO A 146 21.33 0.46 -3.06
CA PRO A 146 20.85 0.94 -4.35
C PRO A 146 19.36 1.28 -4.30
N ARG A 147 18.99 2.48 -4.77
CA ARG A 147 17.61 2.96 -4.76
C ARG A 147 16.82 2.31 -5.91
N ILE A 148 15.89 1.41 -5.55
CA ILE A 148 14.93 0.80 -6.51
C ILE A 148 13.86 1.81 -6.93
N CYS A 149 13.49 2.72 -6.04
CA CYS A 149 12.45 3.72 -6.28
C CYS A 149 13.07 5.00 -6.86
N SER A 150 12.59 5.43 -8.02
CA SER A 150 13.08 6.61 -8.75
C SER A 150 12.59 7.94 -8.16
N ILE A 151 12.77 8.16 -6.86
CA ILE A 151 12.49 9.46 -6.22
C ILE A 151 13.79 10.24 -6.11
N LYS A 152 13.78 11.46 -6.62
CA LYS A 152 14.81 12.47 -6.33
C LYS A 152 14.38 13.17 -5.05
N HIS A 153 15.14 12.97 -3.98
CA HIS A 153 15.03 13.84 -2.80
C HIS A 153 15.86 15.09 -3.14
N LEU A 154 15.27 16.27 -2.92
CA LEU A 154 16.02 17.52 -3.02
C LEU A 154 16.70 17.68 -1.67
N ASP A 155 18.01 17.46 -1.64
CA ASP A 155 18.86 17.62 -0.46
C ASP A 155 19.05 19.11 -0.12
#